data_AF-A0A433ABL1-F1
#
_entry.id   AF-A0A433ABL1-F1
#
_cell.length_a   1.000
_cell.length_b   1.000
_cell.length_c   1.000
_cell.angle_alpha   90.00
_cell.angle_beta   90.00
_cell.angle_gamma   90.00
#
_symmetry.space_group_name_H-M   'P 1'
#
loop_
_entity.id
_entity.type
_entity.pdbx_description
1 polymer ?
#
loop_
_entity_poly.entity_id
_entity_poly.type
_entity_poly.pdbx_seq_one_letter_code
_entity_poly.pdbx_strand_id
1 'polypeptide(L)' 'MTLCHYSSEELDELQRLIDSIIEEAQQKSLNIPVDDIIERVYDLADRGERDPGKLREAGLANAA' A
#
# COMPACT_ATOMS: atom_id res chain seq x y z
N MET A 1 -18.69 11.35 -14.28
CA MET A 1 -17.40 11.25 -13.58
C MET A 1 -17.54 10.11 -12.59
N THR A 2 -17.01 8.94 -12.92
CA THR A 2 -17.01 7.79 -12.02
C THR A 2 -15.95 8.04 -10.96
N LEU A 3 -16.36 8.65 -9.85
CA LEU A 3 -15.61 8.60 -8.60
C LEU A 3 -15.42 7.11 -8.29
N CYS A 4 -14.19 6.62 -8.33
CA CYS A 4 -13.83 5.33 -7.76
C CYS A 4 -14.10 5.41 -6.25
N HIS A 5 -15.34 5.18 -5.87
CA HIS A 5 -15.77 5.15 -4.49
C HIS A 5 -15.26 3.84 -3.90
N TYR A 6 -14.02 3.87 -3.42
CA TYR A 6 -13.68 3.01 -2.29
C TYR A 6 -14.75 3.27 -1.22
N SER A 7 -15.49 2.24 -0.86
CA SER A 7 -16.36 2.27 0.31
C SER A 7 -15.50 2.50 1.56
N SER A 8 -16.09 3.02 2.64
CA SER A 8 -15.37 3.22 3.90
C SER A 8 -14.75 1.92 4.42
N GLU A 9 -15.36 0.78 4.11
CA GLU A 9 -14.85 -0.56 4.42
C GLU A 9 -13.59 -0.88 3.61
N GLU A 10 -13.60 -0.61 2.30
CA GLU A 10 -12.41 -0.81 1.47
C GLU A 10 -11.26 0.15 1.82
N LEU A 11 -11.58 1.35 2.33
CA LEU A 11 -10.56 2.26 2.88
C LEU A 11 -9.96 1.75 4.20
N ASP A 12 -10.77 1.19 5.10
CA ASP A 12 -10.29 0.59 6.35
C ASP A 12 -9.43 -0.65 6.07
N GLU A 13 -9.84 -1.48 5.09
CA GLU A 13 -9.05 -2.63 4.65
C GLU A 13 -7.72 -2.20 4.01
N LEU A 14 -7.72 -1.17 3.17
CA LEU A 14 -6.50 -0.62 2.58
C LEU A 14 -5.57 -0.04 3.65
N GLN A 15 -6.12 0.67 4.64
CA GLN A 15 -5.33 1.23 5.73
C GLN A 15 -4.68 0.13 6.57
N ARG A 16 -5.42 -0.93 6.93
CA ARG A 16 -4.86 -2.10 7.63
C ARG A 16 -3.78 -2.80 6.82
N LEU A 17 -3.96 -2.87 5.51
CA LEU A 17 -2.95 -3.43 4.61
C LEU A 17 -1.65 -2.61 4.67
N ILE A 18 -1.76 -1.29 4.55
CA ILE A 18 -0.62 -0.36 4.62
C ILE A 18 0.09 -0.49 5.96
N ASP A 19 -0.63 -0.51 7.07
CA ASP A 19 -0.05 -0.68 8.41
C ASP A 19 0.72 -2.00 8.51
N SER A 20 0.14 -3.10 8.00
CA SER A 20 0.82 -4.41 7.98
C SER A 20 2.09 -4.40 7.12
N ILE A 21 2.09 -3.68 5.99
CA ILE A 21 3.26 -3.52 5.12
C ILE A 21 4.36 -2.72 5.85
N ILE A 22 3.99 -1.65 6.56
CA ILE A 22 4.92 -0.83 7.34
C ILE A 22 5.53 -1.65 8.48
N GLU A 23 4.73 -2.39 9.23
CA GLU A 23 5.21 -3.29 10.30
C GLU A 23 6.18 -4.33 9.74
N GLU A 24 5.88 -4.91 8.58
CA GLU A 24 6.78 -5.87 7.94
C GLU A 24 8.08 -5.23 7.44
N ALA A 25 8.01 -4.02 6.89
CA ALA A 25 9.20 -3.27 6.49
C ALA A 25 10.10 -2.98 7.70
N GLN A 26 9.50 -2.58 8.83
CA GLN A 26 10.20 -2.35 10.08
C GLN A 26 10.79 -3.64 10.66
N GLN A 27 10.04 -4.74 10.67
CA GLN A 27 10.53 -6.05 11.12
C GLN A 27 11.71 -6.55 10.28
N LYS A 28 11.68 -6.31 8.97
CA LYS A 28 12.77 -6.65 8.06
C LYS A 28 13.92 -5.63 8.08
N SER A 29 13.83 -4.58 8.90
CA SER A 29 14.79 -3.47 8.94
C SER A 29 15.05 -2.88 7.55
N LEU A 30 14.00 -2.85 6.70
CA LEU A 30 14.06 -2.17 5.43
C LEU A 30 14.13 -0.67 5.71
N ASN A 31 15.17 -0.01 5.20
CA ASN A 31 15.35 1.43 5.34
C ASN A 31 14.49 2.20 4.32
N ILE A 32 13.20 1.84 4.23
CA ILE A 32 12.24 2.45 3.32
C ILE A 32 11.42 3.45 4.13
N PRO A 33 11.31 4.72 3.68
CA PRO A 33 10.44 5.70 4.31
C PRO A 33 8.98 5.22 4.27
N VAL A 34 8.23 5.44 5.35
CA VAL A 34 6.80 5.12 5.39
C VAL A 34 6.03 5.87 4.30
N ASP A 35 6.39 7.12 4.03
CA ASP A 35 5.79 7.92 2.97
C ASP A 35 5.98 7.30 1.58
N ASP A 36 7.17 6.74 1.28
CA ASP A 36 7.45 6.02 0.03
C ASP A 36 6.59 4.75 -0.12
N ILE A 37 6.39 4.01 0.98
CA ILE A 37 5.54 2.81 1.00
C ILE A 37 4.11 3.21 0.66
N ILE A 38 3.60 4.25 1.33
CA ILE A 38 2.25 4.77 1.13
C ILE A 38 2.08 5.22 -0.32
N GLU A 39 2.96 6.08 -0.83
CA GLU A 39 2.85 6.63 -2.19
C GLU A 39 2.79 5.52 -3.25
N ARG A 40 3.59 4.46 -3.12
CA ARG A 40 3.58 3.33 -4.06
C ARG A 40 2.32 2.49 -4.00
N VAL A 41 1.82 2.23 -2.78
CA VAL A 41 0.57 1.50 -2.58
C VAL A 41 -0.59 2.31 -3.18
N TYR A 42 -0.63 3.62 -2.95
CA TYR A 42 -1.65 4.50 -3.52
C TYR A 42 -1.53 4.63 -5.04
N ASP A 43 -0.34 4.74 -5.61
CA ASP A 43 -0.12 4.80 -7.07
C ASP A 43 -0.61 3.52 -7.77
N LEU A 44 -0.40 2.34 -7.17
CA LEU A 44 -0.97 1.09 -7.69
C LEU A 44 -2.49 1.01 -7.53
N ALA A 45 -3.01 1.43 -6.38
CA ALA A 45 -4.44 1.50 -6.15
C ALA A 45 -5.14 2.43 -7.16
N ASP A 46 -4.53 3.58 -7.47
CA ASP A 46 -5.03 4.56 -8.44
C ASP A 46 -5.02 4.00 -9.88
N ARG A 47 -4.02 3.17 -10.21
CA ARG A 47 -3.97 2.41 -11.48
C ARG A 47 -5.04 1.31 -11.58
N GLY A 48 -5.82 1.09 -10.53
CA GLY A 48 -6.88 0.09 -10.46
C GLY A 48 -6.43 -1.26 -9.91
N GLU A 49 -5.20 -1.37 -9.37
CA GLU A 49 -4.74 -2.57 -8.70
C GLU A 49 -5.30 -2.62 -7.28
N ARG A 50 -6.18 -3.59 -7.03
CA ARG A 50 -6.80 -3.81 -5.71
C ARG A 50 -6.31 -5.07 -5.03
N ASP A 51 -5.35 -5.76 -5.65
CA ASP A 51 -4.84 -7.00 -5.11
C ASP A 51 -3.93 -6.72 -3.90
N PRO A 52 -4.30 -7.21 -2.70
CA PRO A 52 -3.53 -6.94 -1.47
C PRO A 52 -2.11 -7.53 -1.52
N GLY A 53 -1.91 -8.62 -2.27
CA GLY A 53 -0.58 -9.21 -2.47
C GLY A 53 0.33 -8.31 -3.29
N LYS A 54 -0.17 -7.78 -4.40
CA LYS A 54 0.61 -6.87 -5.26
C LYS A 54 0.90 -5.52 -4.61
N LEU A 55 -0.07 -4.97 -3.87
CA LEU A 55 0.14 -3.74 -3.11
C LEU A 55 1.25 -3.91 -2.06
N ARG A 56 1.27 -5.07 -1.39
CA ARG A 56 2.32 -5.43 -0.45
C ARG A 56 3.68 -5.61 -1.12
N GLU A 57 3.74 -6.32 -2.25
CA GLU A 57 4.98 -6.46 -3.02
C GLU A 57 5.53 -5.09 -3.46
N ALA A 58 4.66 -4.18 -3.87
CA ALA A 58 5.07 -2.86 -4.31
C ALA A 58 5.54 -1.94 -3.18
N GLY A 59 4.87 -1.98 -2.01
CA GLY A 59 5.29 -1.26 -0.82
C GLY A 59 6.63 -1.77 -0.27
N LEU A 60 6.89 -3.09 -0.38
CA LEU A 60 8.14 -3.73 0.08
C LEU A 60 9.22 -3.81 -1.00
N ALA A 61 8.92 -3.45 -2.25
CA ALA A 61 9.91 -3.42 -3.30
C ALA A 61 10.96 -2.37 -2.94
N ASN A 62 12.20 -2.77 -2.69
CA ASN A 62 13.29 -1.81 -2.57
C ASN A 62 13.34 -0.98 -3.85
N ALA A 63 13.33 0.36 -3.73
CA ALA A 63 13.89 1.16 -4.81
C ALA A 63 15.35 0.73 -4.93
N ALA A 64 15.66 -0.01 -6.00
CA ALA A 64 17.02 -0.32 -6.40
C ALA A 64 17.73 0.94 -6.88
#